data_AF-A0A659PI51-F1
#
_entry.id   AF-A0A659PI51-F1
#
_cell.length_a   1.000
_cell.length_b   1.000
_cell.length_c   1.000
_cell.angle_alpha   90.00
_cell.angle_beta   90.00
_cell.angle_gamma   90.00
#
_symmetry.space_group_name_H-M   'P 1'
#
loop_
_entity.id
_entity.type
_entity.pdbx_description
1 polymer ?
#
loop_
_entity_poly.entity_id
_entity_poly.type
_entity_poly.pdbx_seq_one_letter_code
_entity_poly.pdbx_strand_id
1 'polypeptide(L)'
;WVDTHVQANGTEKAATAYLNWLYSPQAQTIITHYYYRVNNPEIMGKQADKFPQTELFRVEEKFGSWPEVMKTHFASGGELDKLLAAGRK
;
A
#
# COMPACT_ATOMS: atom_id res chain seq x y z
N TRP A 1 -2.90 9.28 -12.01
CA TRP A 1 -2.30 9.44 -10.67
C TRP A 1 -1.37 10.66 -10.62
N VAL A 2 -1.78 11.76 -11.25
CA VAL A 2 -1.34 13.11 -10.90
C VAL A 2 -2.63 13.88 -10.74
N ASP A 3 -2.85 14.43 -9.55
CA ASP A 3 -4.11 15.02 -9.15
C ASP A 3 -4.33 16.38 -9.82
N THR A 4 -5.59 16.76 -9.99
CA THR A 4 -6.04 18.03 -10.59
C THR A 4 -5.38 19.25 -9.92
N HIS A 5 -5.07 19.14 -8.63
CA HIS A 5 -4.38 20.17 -7.86
C HIS A 5 -2.91 20.35 -8.24
N VAL A 6 -2.25 19.29 -8.70
CA VAL A 6 -0.83 19.34 -9.10
C VAL A 6 -0.68 20.06 -10.44
N GLN A 7 -1.67 19.91 -11.33
CA GLN A 7 -1.79 20.70 -12.55
C GLN A 7 -2.06 22.19 -12.24
N ALA A 8 -3.00 22.46 -11.33
CA ALA A 8 -3.33 23.83 -10.93
C ALA A 8 -2.13 24.57 -10.30
N ASN A 9 -1.27 23.86 -9.58
CA ASN A 9 -0.07 24.42 -8.94
C ASN A 9 1.20 24.36 -9.81
N GLY A 10 1.12 23.85 -11.04
CA GLY A 10 2.25 23.73 -11.96
C GLY A 10 3.36 22.75 -11.51
N THR A 11 3.09 21.90 -10.51
CA THR A 11 4.08 20.99 -9.91
C THR A 11 4.05 19.58 -10.50
N GLU A 12 3.26 19.34 -11.55
CA GLU A 12 3.03 18.01 -12.14
C GLU A 12 4.31 17.31 -12.56
N LYS A 13 5.23 18.05 -13.20
CA LYS A 13 6.51 17.50 -13.62
C LYS A 13 7.34 17.02 -12.43
N ALA A 14 7.43 17.83 -11.37
CA ALA A 14 8.19 17.49 -10.17
C ALA A 14 7.56 16.33 -9.41
N ALA A 15 6.23 16.34 -9.23
CA ALA A 15 5.51 15.26 -8.55
C ALA A 15 5.62 13.92 -9.32
N THR A 16 5.44 13.95 -10.64
CA THR A 16 5.59 12.77 -11.50
C THR A 16 7.02 12.23 -11.44
N ALA A 17 8.02 13.11 -11.55
CA ALA A 17 9.42 12.72 -11.46
C ALA A 17 9.75 12.08 -10.11
N TYR A 18 9.23 12.65 -9.01
CA TYR A 18 9.41 12.09 -7.67
C TYR A 18 8.77 10.71 -7.54
N LEU A 19 7.51 10.54 -7.95
CA LEU A 19 6.82 9.25 -7.90
C LEU A 19 7.53 8.19 -8.75
N ASN A 20 7.99 8.56 -9.95
CA ASN A 20 8.77 7.66 -10.79
C ASN A 20 10.12 7.30 -10.15
N TRP A 21 10.79 8.27 -9.53
CA TRP A 21 12.07 8.05 -8.86
C TRP A 21 11.93 7.08 -7.68
N LEU A 22 10.80 7.06 -6.96
CA LEU A 22 10.54 6.08 -5.91
C LEU A 22 10.66 4.63 -6.39
N TYR A 23 10.43 4.35 -7.68
CA TYR A 23 10.58 3.02 -8.28
C TYR A 23 11.99 2.74 -8.83
N SER A 24 12.91 3.70 -8.75
CA SER A 24 14.31 3.46 -9.12
C SER A 24 14.99 2.46 -8.17
N PRO A 25 16.01 1.70 -8.62
CA PRO A 25 16.76 0.81 -7.74
C PRO A 25 17.36 1.50 -6.50
N GLN A 26 17.80 2.75 -6.66
CA GLN A 26 18.35 3.55 -5.57
C GLN A 26 17.28 3.82 -4.50
N ALA A 27 16.12 4.34 -4.90
CA ALA A 27 15.05 4.65 -3.96
C ALA A 27 14.51 3.38 -3.30
N GLN A 28 14.29 2.31 -4.05
CA GLN A 28 13.85 1.02 -3.51
C GLN A 28 14.86 0.47 -2.49
N THR A 29 16.17 0.62 -2.72
CA THR A 29 17.19 0.25 -1.73
C THR A 29 17.05 1.07 -0.44
N ILE A 30 16.89 2.39 -0.56
CA ILE A 30 16.66 3.28 0.60
C ILE A 30 15.41 2.84 1.38
N ILE A 31 14.30 2.57 0.68
CA ILE A 31 13.03 2.14 1.26
C ILE A 31 13.21 0.85 2.11
N THR A 32 14.04 -0.10 1.68
CA THR A 32 14.31 -1.32 2.47
C THR A 32 15.05 -1.07 3.78
N HIS A 33 15.84 0.01 3.89
CA HIS A 33 16.48 0.38 5.16
C HIS A 33 15.47 0.80 6.23
N TYR A 34 14.27 1.19 5.82
CA TYR A 34 13.15 1.53 6.71
C TYR A 34 12.13 0.39 6.85
N TYR A 35 12.54 -0.87 6.59
CA TYR A 35 11.73 -2.08 6.79
C TYR A 35 10.48 -2.19 5.91
N TYR A 36 10.43 -1.48 4.78
CA TYR A 36 9.39 -1.68 3.79
C TYR A 36 9.80 -2.75 2.77
N ARG A 37 8.85 -3.63 2.43
CA ARG A 37 9.01 -4.56 1.30
C ARG A 37 8.82 -3.80 -0.02
N VAL A 38 9.72 -4.01 -0.96
CA VAL A 38 9.75 -3.35 -2.27
C VAL A 38 9.39 -4.31 -3.39
N ASN A 39 8.95 -3.77 -4.53
CA ASN A 39 8.55 -4.59 -5.70
C ASN A 39 9.72 -5.00 -6.60
N ASN A 40 10.96 -4.68 -6.21
CA ASN A 40 12.16 -5.11 -6.92
C ASN A 40 12.65 -6.46 -6.35
N PRO A 41 12.55 -7.58 -7.09
CA PRO A 41 12.89 -8.90 -6.58
C PRO A 41 14.40 -9.08 -6.34
N GLU A 42 15.25 -8.42 -7.11
CA GLU A 42 16.71 -8.48 -6.91
C GLU A 42 17.14 -7.80 -5.60
N ILE A 43 16.50 -6.67 -5.27
CA ILE A 43 16.74 -5.98 -4.01
C ILE A 43 16.20 -6.79 -2.84
N MET A 44 14.97 -7.34 -2.96
CA MET A 44 14.39 -8.17 -1.90
C MET A 44 15.17 -9.46 -1.67
N GLY A 45 15.71 -10.08 -2.71
CA GLY A 45 16.56 -11.28 -2.60
C GLY A 45 17.80 -11.06 -1.73
N LYS A 46 18.32 -9.82 -1.67
CA LYS A 46 19.46 -9.44 -0.82
C LYS A 46 19.08 -9.13 0.63
N GLN A 47 17.78 -9.07 0.97
CA GLN A 47 17.29 -8.67 2.29
C GLN A 47 16.60 -9.83 3.03
N ALA A 48 16.90 -11.09 2.67
CA ALA A 48 16.30 -12.28 3.29
C ALA A 48 16.46 -12.33 4.82
N ASP A 49 17.58 -11.81 5.33
CA ASP A 49 17.85 -11.75 6.78
C ASP A 49 16.88 -10.82 7.53
N LYS A 50 16.33 -9.80 6.85
CA LYS A 50 15.41 -8.82 7.45
C LYS A 50 13.95 -9.12 7.16
N PHE A 51 13.68 -9.77 6.03
CA PHE A 51 12.33 -10.07 5.58
C PHE A 51 12.16 -11.58 5.49
N PRO A 52 11.64 -12.23 6.55
CA PRO A 52 11.38 -13.66 6.50
C PRO A 52 10.36 -13.96 5.40
N GLN A 53 10.45 -15.17 4.85
CA GLN A 53 9.45 -15.66 3.91
C GLN A 53 8.07 -15.65 4.59
N THR A 54 7.09 -15.08 3.92
CA THR A 54 5.73 -14.93 4.45
C THR A 54 4.74 -15.22 3.34
N GLU A 55 3.78 -16.08 3.62
CA GLU A 55 2.64 -16.29 2.74
C GLU A 55 1.74 -15.06 2.80
N LEU A 56 1.47 -14.48 1.63
CA LEU A 56 0.64 -13.29 1.48
C LEU A 56 -0.48 -13.62 0.50
N PHE A 57 -1.64 -13.00 0.69
CA PHE A 57 -2.73 -13.01 -0.28
C PHE A 57 -3.07 -11.58 -0.66
N ARG A 58 -3.68 -11.42 -1.85
CA ARG A 58 -4.19 -10.11 -2.28
C ARG A 58 -5.62 -9.93 -1.81
N VAL A 59 -5.99 -8.67 -1.53
CA VAL A 59 -7.37 -8.33 -1.17
C VAL A 59 -8.32 -8.74 -2.29
N GLU A 60 -7.92 -8.53 -3.55
CA GLU A 60 -8.77 -8.86 -4.70
C GLU A 60 -9.03 -10.37 -4.83
N GLU A 61 -8.12 -11.23 -4.39
CA GLU A 61 -8.25 -12.68 -4.45
C GLU A 61 -9.21 -13.25 -3.39
N LYS A 62 -9.35 -12.56 -2.26
CA LYS A 62 -10.16 -13.02 -1.12
C LYS A 62 -11.49 -12.29 -0.98
N PHE A 63 -11.53 -11.02 -1.39
CA PHE A 63 -12.62 -10.11 -1.09
C PHE A 63 -13.17 -9.38 -2.34
N GLY A 64 -12.66 -9.70 -3.54
CA GLY A 64 -13.12 -9.11 -4.80
C GLY A 64 -12.45 -7.78 -5.12
N SER A 65 -12.81 -6.71 -4.41
CA SER A 65 -12.26 -5.37 -4.66
C SER A 65 -12.11 -4.51 -3.41
N TRP A 66 -11.23 -3.51 -3.47
CA TRP A 66 -11.06 -2.55 -2.39
C TRP A 66 -12.35 -1.77 -2.03
N PRO A 67 -13.15 -1.27 -2.98
CA PRO A 67 -14.42 -0.62 -2.63
C PRO A 67 -15.40 -1.56 -1.90
N GLU A 68 -15.48 -2.82 -2.31
CA GLU A 68 -16.37 -3.80 -1.69
C GLU A 68 -15.92 -4.19 -0.29
N VAL A 69 -14.62 -4.43 -0.07
CA VAL A 69 -14.09 -4.76 1.27
C VAL A 69 -14.28 -3.57 2.22
N MET A 70 -14.05 -2.34 1.76
CA MET A 70 -14.25 -1.14 2.55
C MET A 70 -15.72 -0.96 2.93
N LYS A 71 -16.64 -1.15 1.98
CA LYS A 71 -18.09 -1.07 2.22
C LYS A 71 -18.57 -2.13 3.20
N THR A 72 -18.11 -3.37 3.04
CA THR A 72 -18.61 -4.51 3.82
C THR A 72 -18.09 -4.47 5.26
N HIS A 73 -16.80 -4.20 5.44
CA HIS A 73 -16.16 -4.34 6.74
C HIS A 73 -16.07 -3.03 7.53
N PHE A 74 -15.87 -1.90 6.86
CA PHE A 74 -15.40 -0.66 7.51
C PHE A 74 -16.34 0.56 7.34
N ALA A 75 -17.36 0.49 6.50
CA ALA A 75 -18.38 1.54 6.46
C ALA A 75 -19.22 1.54 7.73
N SER A 76 -19.91 2.66 8.00
CA SER A 76 -20.83 2.77 9.14
C SER A 76 -21.89 1.67 9.11
N GLY A 77 -22.03 0.92 10.21
CA GLY A 77 -22.89 -0.26 10.31
C GLY A 77 -22.32 -1.53 9.65
N GLY A 78 -21.06 -1.49 9.21
CA GLY A 78 -20.32 -2.62 8.65
C GLY A 78 -19.94 -3.67 9.70
N GLU A 79 -19.22 -4.70 9.26
CA GLU A 79 -18.88 -5.85 10.13
C GLU A 79 -18.07 -5.44 11.37
N LEU A 80 -17.12 -4.50 11.25
CA LEU A 80 -16.35 -4.04 12.40
C LEU A 80 -17.25 -3.41 13.48
N ASP A 81 -18.20 -2.55 13.08
CA ASP A 81 -19.12 -1.90 14.02
C ASP A 81 -19.99 -2.91 14.76
N LYS A 82 -20.50 -3.92 14.04
CA LYS A 82 -21.31 -5.00 14.62
C LYS A 82 -20.52 -5.79 15.66
N LEU A 83 -19.27 -6.16 15.34
CA LEU A 83 -18.40 -6.91 16.24
C LEU A 83 -18.05 -6.09 17.49
N LEU A 84 -17.74 -4.79 17.33
CA LEU A 84 -17.48 -3.89 18.46
C LEU A 84 -18.72 -3.69 19.34
N ALA A 85 -19.91 -3.62 18.76
CA ALA A 85 -21.16 -3.53 19.52
C ALA A 85 -21.47 -4.83 20.29
N ALA A 86 -21.20 -5.99 19.67
CA ALA A 86 -21.40 -7.29 20.30
C ALA A 86 -20.42 -7.54 21.47
N GLY A 87 -19.15 -7.15 21.34
CA GLY A 87 -18.12 -7.33 22.38
C GLY A 87 -18.19 -6.35 23.56
N ARG A 88 -19.09 -5.36 23.50
CA ARG A 88 -19.36 -4.41 24.61
C ARG A 88 -20.52 -4.86 25.51
N LYS A 89 -21.14 -6.01 25.24
CA LYS A 89 -22.12 -6.67 26.12
C LYS A 89 -21.40 -7.62 27.06
#